data_AF-A0A1J0WHT9-F1
#
_entry.id   AF-A0A1J0WHT9-F1
#
_cell.length_a   1.000
_cell.length_b   1.000
_cell.length_c   1.000
_cell.angle_alpha   90.00
_cell.angle_beta   90.00
_cell.angle_gamma   90.00
#
_symmetry.space_group_name_H-M   'P 1'
#
loop_
_entity.id
_entity.type
_entity.pdbx_description
1 polymer ?
#
loop_
_entity_poly.entity_id
_entity_poly.type
_entity_poly.pdbx_seq_one_letter_code
_entity_poly.pdbx_strand_id
1 'polypeptide(L)'
;MSNTDTQHPTPRNVADLATTEARLDRTALIGIFGSETAPGALVRTPNGRITRVGLGDTVAGGTVAAIGEGQLVLNVRGRAKALKLPQG
;
A
#
# COMPACT_ATOMS: atom_id res chain seq x y z
N MET A 1 43.48 6.56 28.57
CA MET A 1 43.58 5.79 27.32
C MET A 1 42.38 4.86 27.29
N SER A 2 41.35 5.19 26.51
CA SER A 2 40.05 4.50 26.55
C SER A 2 39.95 3.52 25.39
N ASN A 3 39.63 2.26 25.71
CA ASN A 3 39.30 1.19 24.76
C ASN A 3 37.95 1.48 24.07
N THR A 4 37.72 0.90 22.89
CA THR A 4 36.45 0.29 22.34
C THR A 4 36.57 0.28 20.80
N ASP A 5 37.02 -0.83 20.21
CA ASP A 5 36.22 -1.94 19.66
C ASP A 5 35.66 -1.66 18.24
N THR A 6 36.18 -2.43 17.29
CA THR A 6 35.87 -2.46 15.86
C THR A 6 34.42 -2.86 15.60
N GLN A 7 33.53 -1.88 15.44
CA GLN A 7 32.17 -2.15 14.98
C GLN A 7 32.13 -2.32 13.46
N HIS A 8 32.07 -3.59 13.04
CA HIS A 8 31.57 -3.99 11.72
C HIS A 8 30.16 -3.42 11.52
N PRO A 9 29.90 -2.57 10.51
CA PRO A 9 28.53 -2.19 10.17
C PRO A 9 27.81 -3.41 9.60
N THR A 10 26.89 -3.94 10.38
CA THR A 10 25.93 -4.99 10.03
C THR A 10 25.27 -4.72 8.65
N PRO A 11 24.99 -5.75 7.83
CA PRO A 11 24.65 -5.58 6.42
C PRO A 11 23.39 -4.72 6.16
N ARG A 12 23.48 -3.88 5.11
CA ARG A 12 22.48 -2.91 4.63
C ARG A 12 21.21 -3.55 4.01
N ASN A 13 20.58 -4.54 4.64
CA ASN A 13 19.51 -5.31 3.99
C ASN A 13 18.19 -5.40 4.79
N VAL A 14 17.65 -4.28 5.30
CA VAL A 14 16.32 -4.30 5.95
C VAL A 14 15.41 -3.07 5.73
N ALA A 15 15.69 -2.19 4.77
CA ALA A 15 14.88 -0.97 4.60
C ALA A 15 14.28 -0.74 3.20
N ASP A 16 14.27 -1.75 2.33
CA ASP A 16 13.87 -1.58 0.92
C ASP A 16 12.41 -1.92 0.57
N LEU A 17 11.51 -2.13 1.55
CA LEU A 17 10.12 -2.49 1.22
C LEU A 17 9.03 -1.79 2.06
N ALA A 18 9.29 -0.56 2.51
CA ALA A 18 8.29 0.23 3.23
C ALA A 18 8.24 1.70 2.81
N THR A 19 8.96 2.10 1.76
CA THR A 19 9.02 3.50 1.36
C THR A 19 8.90 3.62 -0.15
N THR A 20 7.67 3.70 -0.66
CA THR A 20 7.45 4.42 -1.91
C THR A 20 6.47 5.52 -1.59
N GLU A 21 7.05 6.71 -1.42
CA GLU A 21 6.43 8.02 -1.49
C GLU A 21 4.91 7.97 -1.59
N ALA A 22 4.29 7.89 -0.43
CA ALA A 22 2.98 8.43 -0.29
C ALA A 22 3.12 9.88 -0.79
N ARG A 23 2.50 10.27 -1.91
CA ARG A 23 2.42 11.66 -2.40
C ARG A 23 1.07 12.21 -1.98
N LEU A 24 1.05 13.17 -1.03
CA LEU A 24 -0.01 13.58 -0.05
C LEU A 24 -1.39 13.94 -0.63
N ASP A 25 -1.51 13.89 -1.94
CA ASP A 25 -2.68 14.00 -2.81
C ASP A 25 -3.57 12.71 -2.75
N ARG A 26 -3.44 11.91 -1.67
CA ARG A 26 -3.37 10.43 -1.64
C ARG A 26 -4.72 9.73 -1.74
N THR A 27 -4.80 8.83 -2.72
CA THR A 27 -5.70 7.68 -2.64
C THR A 27 -5.26 6.77 -1.50
N ALA A 28 -6.18 6.41 -0.61
CA ALA A 28 -5.87 5.61 0.57
C ALA A 28 -6.82 4.42 0.69
N LEU A 29 -6.29 3.28 1.14
CA LEU A 29 -7.09 2.13 1.54
C LEU A 29 -7.65 2.41 2.95
N ILE A 30 -8.97 2.35 3.11
CA ILE A 30 -9.66 2.61 4.38
C ILE A 30 -10.05 1.30 5.07
N GLY A 31 -10.42 0.28 4.29
CA GLY A 31 -10.91 -0.99 4.81
C GLY A 31 -11.00 -2.03 3.70
N ILE A 32 -11.02 -3.29 4.08
CA ILE A 32 -11.32 -4.43 3.21
C ILE A 32 -12.51 -5.16 3.80
N PHE A 33 -13.39 -5.64 2.94
CA PHE A 33 -14.63 -6.33 3.30
C PHE A 33 -14.88 -7.50 2.33
N GLY A 34 -15.86 -8.33 2.62
CA GLY A 34 -16.20 -9.49 1.78
C GLY A 34 -15.50 -10.78 2.22
N SER A 35 -15.70 -11.84 1.44
CA SER A 35 -15.08 -13.16 1.63
C SER A 35 -13.78 -13.27 0.82
N GLU A 36 -12.96 -14.27 1.12
CA GLU A 36 -11.74 -14.57 0.33
C GLU A 36 -12.03 -14.79 -1.17
N THR A 37 -13.23 -15.30 -1.48
CA THR A 37 -13.70 -15.55 -2.85
C THR A 37 -14.24 -14.31 -3.55
N ALA A 38 -14.60 -13.27 -2.81
CA ALA A 38 -15.16 -12.02 -3.33
C ALA A 38 -14.73 -10.83 -2.45
N PRO A 39 -13.42 -10.53 -2.38
CA PRO A 39 -12.94 -9.43 -1.56
C PRO A 39 -13.33 -8.10 -2.20
N GLY A 40 -13.63 -7.12 -1.36
CA GLY A 40 -13.90 -5.74 -1.71
C GLY A 40 -13.11 -4.80 -0.81
N ALA A 41 -12.89 -3.57 -1.28
CA ALA A 41 -12.11 -2.58 -0.56
C ALA A 41 -12.81 -1.22 -0.56
N LEU A 42 -12.62 -0.50 0.54
CA LEU A 42 -12.99 0.89 0.68
C LEU A 42 -11.77 1.74 0.39
N VAL A 43 -11.88 2.55 -0.66
CA VAL A 43 -10.81 3.43 -1.10
C VAL A 43 -11.28 4.87 -0.99
N ARG A 44 -10.48 5.70 -0.32
CA ARG A 44 -10.64 7.15 -0.37
C ARG A 44 -9.97 7.65 -1.63
N THR A 45 -10.73 8.28 -2.52
CA THR A 45 -10.22 8.91 -3.73
C THR A 45 -9.59 10.28 -3.43
N PRO A 46 -8.78 10.84 -4.34
CA PRO A 46 -8.13 12.15 -4.14
C PRO A 46 -9.12 13.30 -3.88
N ASN A 47 -10.34 13.20 -4.43
CA ASN A 47 -11.43 14.16 -4.18
C ASN A 47 -12.08 14.02 -2.78
N GLY A 48 -11.56 13.14 -1.92
CA GLY A 48 -12.06 12.91 -0.56
C GLY A 48 -13.27 11.98 -0.45
N ARG A 49 -13.83 11.50 -1.56
CA ARG A 49 -14.94 10.53 -1.54
C ARG A 49 -14.44 9.16 -1.15
N ILE A 50 -15.28 8.39 -0.47
CA ILE A 50 -15.02 6.98 -0.16
C ILE A 50 -15.85 6.16 -1.14
N THR A 51 -15.22 5.23 -1.84
CA THR A 51 -15.88 4.33 -2.78
C THR A 51 -15.57 2.88 -2.43
N ARG A 52 -16.55 2.01 -2.66
CA ARG A 52 -16.37 0.56 -2.64
C ARG A 52 -15.85 0.13 -3.99
N VAL A 53 -14.86 -0.77 -3.99
CA VAL A 53 -14.27 -1.34 -5.20
C VAL A 53 -14.03 -2.83 -5.00
N GLY A 54 -14.30 -3.62 -6.03
CA GLY A 54 -13.95 -5.03 -6.13
C GLY A 54 -12.77 -5.26 -7.08
N LEU A 55 -12.42 -6.53 -7.26
CA LEU A 55 -11.45 -6.95 -8.26
C LEU A 55 -11.90 -6.50 -9.66
N GLY A 56 -11.02 -5.85 -10.43
CA GLY A 56 -11.33 -5.35 -11.77
C GLY A 56 -11.98 -3.95 -11.82
N ASP A 57 -12.38 -3.37 -10.68
CA ASP A 57 -12.96 -2.03 -10.67
C ASP A 57 -11.91 -0.94 -10.90
N THR A 58 -12.35 0.21 -11.42
CA THR A 58 -11.46 1.35 -11.67
C THR A 58 -11.63 2.43 -10.60
N VAL A 59 -10.54 2.81 -9.96
CA VAL A 59 -10.50 3.84 -8.91
C VAL A 59 -9.19 4.62 -8.94
N ALA A 60 -9.27 5.93 -8.72
CA ALA A 60 -8.12 6.82 -8.65
C ALA A 60 -7.16 6.73 -9.87
N GLY A 61 -7.71 6.47 -11.06
CA GLY A 61 -6.94 6.36 -12.29
C GLY A 61 -6.19 5.03 -12.46
N GLY A 62 -6.51 4.01 -11.67
CA GLY A 62 -6.03 2.64 -11.85
C GLY A 62 -7.13 1.61 -11.68
N THR A 63 -6.83 0.38 -12.06
CA THR A 63 -7.74 -0.76 -11.93
C THR A 63 -7.31 -1.64 -10.76
N VAL A 64 -8.26 -2.15 -9.97
CA VAL A 64 -7.96 -3.08 -8.88
C VAL A 64 -7.48 -4.40 -9.45
N ALA A 65 -6.21 -4.69 -9.24
CA ALA A 65 -5.57 -5.92 -9.68
C ALA A 65 -5.68 -7.03 -8.64
N ALA A 66 -5.62 -6.69 -7.35
CA ALA A 66 -5.74 -7.64 -6.25
C ALA A 66 -6.23 -6.96 -4.96
N ILE A 67 -6.93 -7.72 -4.12
CA ILE A 67 -7.35 -7.32 -2.78
C ILE A 67 -6.99 -8.48 -1.85
N GLY A 68 -6.24 -8.21 -0.78
CA GLY A 68 -5.84 -9.20 0.22
C GLY A 68 -5.90 -8.63 1.63
N GLU A 69 -5.41 -9.35 2.63
CA GLU A 69 -5.47 -8.94 4.03
C GLU A 69 -4.68 -7.65 4.30
N GLY A 70 -5.41 -6.54 4.43
CA GLY A 70 -4.85 -5.22 4.73
C GLY A 70 -4.14 -4.50 3.59
N GLN A 71 -4.18 -5.04 2.37
CA GLN A 71 -3.56 -4.43 1.20
C GLN A 71 -4.41 -4.56 -0.07
N LEU A 72 -4.30 -3.56 -0.93
CA LEU A 72 -4.96 -3.49 -2.22
C LEU A 72 -3.93 -3.11 -3.29
N VAL A 73 -3.93 -3.81 -4.42
CA VAL A 73 -3.03 -3.54 -5.54
C VAL A 73 -3.82 -2.87 -6.66
N LEU A 74 -3.38 -1.68 -7.07
CA LEU A 74 -3.88 -0.98 -8.25
C LEU A 74 -2.91 -1.13 -9.39
N ASN A 75 -3.40 -1.43 -10.59
CA ASN A 75 -2.67 -1.25 -11.82
C ASN A 75 -2.94 0.16 -12.37
N VAL A 76 -1.95 1.04 -12.25
CA VAL A 76 -2.02 2.42 -12.72
C VAL A 76 -1.10 2.54 -13.93
N ARG A 77 -1.68 2.69 -15.13
CA ARG A 77 -0.91 2.84 -16.39
C ARG A 77 0.15 1.74 -16.58
N GLY A 78 -0.19 0.49 -16.27
CA GLY A 78 0.72 -0.66 -16.39
C GLY A 78 1.70 -0.84 -15.22
N ARG A 79 1.62 -0.01 -14.17
CA ARG A 79 2.43 -0.15 -12.96
C ARG A 79 1.57 -0.63 -11.80
N ALA A 80 1.99 -1.72 -11.16
CA ALA A 80 1.39 -2.18 -9.92
C ALA A 80 1.76 -1.24 -8.76
N LYS A 81 0.75 -0.75 -8.05
CA LYS A 81 0.87 0.09 -6.87
C LYS A 81 0.11 -0.54 -5.72
N ALA A 82 0.83 -0.98 -4.70
CA ALA A 82 0.23 -1.49 -3.47
C ALA A 82 -0.17 -0.33 -2.55
N LEU A 83 -1.43 -0.33 -2.11
CA LEU A 83 -1.98 0.51 -1.06
C LEU A 83 -2.17 -0.37 0.17
N LYS A 84 -1.51 -0.01 1.28
CA LYS A 84 -1.69 -0.67 2.57
C LYS A 84 -2.68 0.13 3.41
N LEU A 85 -3.36 -0.55 4.32
CA LEU A 85 -4.13 0.13 5.37
C LEU A 85 -3.19 1.06 6.14
N PRO A 86 -3.56 2.34 6.35
CA PRO A 86 -2.79 3.21 7.22
C PRO A 86 -2.78 2.59 8.61
N GLN A 87 -1.59 2.31 9.13
CA GLN A 87 -1.41 1.96 10.52
C GLN A 87 -1.46 3.27 11.31
N GLY A 88 -2.30 3.31 12.35
CA GLY A 88 -2.58 4.51 13.14
C GLY A 88 -1.37 5.10 13.83
#